data_AF-A0A1I2U182-F1
#
_entry.id   AF-A0A1I2U182-F1
#
_cell.length_a   1.000
_cell.length_b   1.000
_cell.length_c   1.000
_cell.angle_alpha   90.00
_cell.angle_beta   90.00
_cell.angle_gamma   90.00
#
_symmetry.space_group_name_H-M   'P 1'
#
loop_
_entity.id
_entity.type
_entity.pdbx_description
1 polymer ?
#
loop_
_entity_poly.entity_id
_entity_poly.type
_entity_poly.pdbx_seq_one_letter_code
_entity_poly.pdbx_strand_id
1 'polypeptide(L)'
;MENEDVKVEEQPKVEEPKKEEKPAPKTTVPNYNFTRTVFEFDKKQFTEETINKKVLEYLVKHPYIHAEKIETFVNLEEKRIYFTVDGFGNADFSVDL
;
A
#
# COMPACT_ATOMS: atom_id res chain seq x y z
N MET A 1 7.52 56.30 33.55
CA MET A 1 6.22 56.58 32.90
C MET A 1 6.46 57.72 31.96
N GLU A 2 6.40 57.45 30.66
CA GLU A 2 5.96 58.34 29.57
C GLU A 2 6.36 57.59 28.28
N ASN A 3 5.36 56.96 27.67
CA ASN A 3 5.49 56.26 26.40
C ASN A 3 5.36 57.31 25.30
N GLU A 4 6.38 57.45 24.47
CA GLU A 4 6.30 58.19 23.21
C GLU A 4 5.59 57.35 22.15
N ASP A 5 4.57 57.97 21.54
CA ASP A 5 3.83 57.51 20.39
C ASP A 5 4.74 57.25 19.18
N VAL A 6 4.67 56.04 18.61
CA VAL A 6 5.12 55.81 17.22
C VAL A 6 3.93 55.37 16.38
N LYS A 7 3.45 56.34 15.61
CA LYS A 7 2.44 56.25 14.56
C LYS A 7 2.90 55.29 13.47
N VAL A 8 2.13 54.22 13.24
CA VAL A 8 2.36 53.25 12.17
C VAL A 8 1.79 53.80 10.86
N GLU A 9 2.65 54.10 9.88
CA GLU A 9 2.24 54.45 8.52
C GLU A 9 2.00 53.20 7.68
N GLU A 10 0.78 53.09 7.14
CA GLU A 10 0.30 52.00 6.30
C GLU A 10 0.88 52.13 4.88
N GLN A 11 1.65 51.13 4.43
CA GLN A 11 2.20 51.10 3.06
C GLN A 11 1.15 50.61 2.05
N PRO A 12 1.08 51.18 0.83
CA PRO A 12 0.09 50.78 -0.16
C PRO A 12 0.46 49.42 -0.78
N LYS A 13 -0.52 48.52 -0.81
CA LYS A 13 -0.42 47.16 -1.35
C LYS A 13 -0.39 47.22 -2.88
N VAL A 14 0.74 46.82 -3.48
CA VAL A 14 0.89 46.67 -4.93
C VAL A 14 0.28 45.33 -5.35
N GLU A 15 -0.76 45.35 -6.20
CA GLU A 15 -1.30 44.14 -6.83
C GLU A 15 -0.40 43.71 -8.00
N GLU A 16 0.22 42.53 -7.89
CA GLU A 16 0.91 41.89 -9.01
C GLU A 16 -0.10 41.28 -10.00
N PRO A 17 0.17 41.34 -11.32
CA PRO A 17 -0.73 40.75 -12.32
C PRO A 17 -0.71 39.22 -12.23
N LYS A 18 -1.90 38.62 -12.05
CA LYS A 18 -2.10 37.16 -12.11
C LYS A 18 -1.68 36.64 -13.48
N LYS A 19 -0.61 35.84 -13.49
CA LYS A 19 -0.14 35.08 -14.64
C LYS A 19 -1.18 34.00 -14.97
N GLU A 20 -1.79 34.07 -16.15
CA GLU A 20 -2.69 33.02 -16.64
C GLU A 20 -1.90 31.71 -16.84
N GLU A 21 -2.15 30.72 -15.98
CA GLU A 21 -1.68 29.36 -16.18
C GLU A 21 -2.44 28.71 -17.33
N LYS A 22 -1.74 28.43 -18.44
CA LYS A 22 -2.27 27.53 -19.46
C LYS A 22 -2.39 26.12 -18.87
N PRO A 23 -3.55 25.45 -19.03
CA PRO A 23 -3.72 24.09 -18.53
C PRO A 23 -2.69 23.16 -19.18
N ALA A 24 -2.02 22.37 -18.35
CA ALA A 24 -1.06 21.38 -18.83
C ALA A 24 -1.76 20.34 -19.74
N PRO A 25 -1.11 19.90 -20.83
CA PRO A 25 -1.69 18.90 -21.71
C PRO A 25 -1.95 17.60 -20.93
N LYS A 26 -3.18 17.07 -21.05
CA LYS A 26 -3.56 15.79 -20.44
C LYS A 26 -2.79 14.68 -21.14
N THR A 27 -1.82 14.10 -20.44
CA THR A 27 -1.14 12.89 -20.88
C THR A 27 -2.11 11.72 -20.82
N THR A 28 -2.49 11.15 -21.96
CA THR A 28 -3.26 9.88 -22.00
C THR A 28 -2.30 8.73 -21.76
N VAL A 29 -2.42 8.09 -20.60
CA VAL A 29 -1.67 6.87 -20.28
C VAL A 29 -2.24 5.72 -21.12
N PRO A 30 -1.40 4.90 -21.78
CA PRO A 30 -1.88 3.72 -22.50
C PRO A 30 -2.65 2.78 -21.57
N ASN A 31 -3.71 2.17 -22.08
CA ASN A 31 -4.44 1.15 -21.34
C ASN A 31 -3.68 -0.18 -21.43
N TYR A 32 -3.14 -0.65 -20.32
CA TYR A 32 -2.38 -1.90 -20.24
C TYR A 32 -3.27 -3.03 -19.71
N ASN A 33 -3.16 -4.22 -20.31
CA ASN A 33 -3.78 -5.43 -19.78
C ASN A 33 -2.73 -6.21 -18.96
N PHE A 34 -2.74 -6.01 -17.64
CA PHE A 34 -1.82 -6.70 -16.74
C PHE A 34 -2.25 -8.15 -16.55
N THR A 35 -1.39 -9.10 -16.96
CA THR A 35 -1.72 -10.53 -16.96
C THR A 35 -1.33 -11.25 -15.67
N ARG A 36 -0.27 -10.80 -14.97
CA ARG A 36 0.23 -11.41 -13.74
C ARG A 36 1.08 -10.44 -12.94
N THR A 37 1.00 -10.56 -11.62
CA THR A 37 1.93 -9.90 -10.67
C THR A 37 2.91 -10.94 -10.11
N VAL A 38 4.20 -10.61 -10.12
CA VAL A 38 5.28 -11.44 -9.58
C VAL A 38 6.06 -10.60 -8.58
N PHE A 39 6.29 -11.15 -7.39
CA PHE A 39 7.10 -10.57 -6.34
C PHE A 39 8.43 -11.30 -6.29
N GLU A 40 9.56 -10.58 -6.29
CA GLU A 40 10.86 -11.19 -6.12
C GLU A 40 11.40 -10.92 -4.71
N PHE A 41 11.79 -11.98 -4.02
CA PHE A 41 12.40 -11.91 -2.71
C PHE A 41 13.51 -12.96 -2.61
N ASP A 42 14.70 -12.54 -2.16
CA ASP A 42 15.87 -13.41 -2.04
C ASP A 42 16.19 -14.18 -3.35
N LYS A 43 16.07 -13.50 -4.49
CA LYS A 43 16.23 -14.05 -5.86
C LYS A 43 15.25 -15.19 -6.20
N LYS A 44 14.19 -15.37 -5.41
CA LYS A 44 13.09 -16.28 -5.70
C LYS A 44 11.87 -15.48 -6.11
N GLN A 45 11.15 -16.00 -7.10
CA GLN A 45 9.90 -15.41 -7.56
C GLN A 45 8.73 -16.06 -6.84
N PHE A 46 7.85 -15.22 -6.33
CA PHE A 46 6.61 -15.57 -5.67
C PHE A 46 5.45 -14.95 -6.43
N THR A 47 4.40 -15.72 -6.58
CA THR A 47 3.15 -15.26 -7.18
C THR A 47 2.01 -15.70 -6.29
N GLU A 48 0.83 -15.14 -6.49
CA GLU A 48 -0.38 -15.56 -5.78
C GLU A 48 -0.55 -17.09 -5.80
N GLU A 49 -0.37 -17.71 -6.95
CA GLU A 49 -0.42 -19.16 -7.12
C GLU A 49 0.59 -19.92 -6.22
N THR A 50 1.83 -19.44 -6.12
CA THR A 50 2.87 -20.06 -5.28
C THR A 50 2.55 -19.93 -3.80
N ILE A 51 2.03 -18.77 -3.39
CA ILE A 51 1.62 -18.50 -2.00
C ILE A 51 0.46 -19.43 -1.64
N ASN A 52 -0.59 -19.47 -2.49
CA ASN A 52 -1.76 -20.31 -2.29
C ASN A 52 -1.38 -21.79 -2.23
N LYS A 53 -0.49 -22.25 -3.11
CA LYS A 53 0.00 -23.63 -3.10
C LYS A 53 0.65 -24.01 -1.77
N LYS A 54 1.49 -23.14 -1.20
CA LYS A 54 2.13 -23.39 0.11
C LYS A 54 1.12 -23.51 1.25
N VAL A 55 0.10 -22.65 1.26
CA VAL A 55 -0.97 -22.72 2.26
C VAL A 55 -1.79 -24.00 2.08
N LEU A 56 -2.12 -24.40 0.85
CA LEU A 56 -2.81 -25.66 0.58
C LEU A 56 -1.99 -26.87 1.04
N GLU A 57 -0.69 -26.90 0.76
CA GLU A 57 0.21 -27.96 1.25
C GLU A 57 0.23 -28.04 2.78
N TYR A 58 0.14 -26.89 3.46
CA TYR A 58 0.00 -26.85 4.90
C TYR A 58 -1.34 -27.45 5.35
N LEU A 59 -2.46 -27.04 4.76
CA LEU A 59 -3.80 -27.54 5.13
C LEU A 59 -3.94 -29.06 4.91
N VAL A 60 -3.35 -29.60 3.83
CA VAL A 60 -3.33 -31.06 3.58
C VAL A 60 -2.62 -31.83 4.69
N LYS A 61 -1.56 -31.25 5.27
CA LYS A 61 -0.82 -31.86 6.40
C LYS A 61 -1.56 -31.70 7.74
N HIS A 62 -2.54 -30.80 7.80
CA HIS A 62 -3.29 -30.47 9.01
C HIS A 62 -4.80 -30.65 8.76
N PRO A 63 -5.27 -31.89 8.55
CA PRO A 63 -6.63 -32.19 8.08
C PRO A 63 -7.73 -31.81 9.09
N TYR A 64 -7.36 -31.46 10.32
CA TYR A 64 -8.26 -30.97 11.36
C TYR A 64 -8.66 -29.50 11.14
N ILE A 65 -7.97 -28.78 10.25
CA ILE A 65 -8.31 -27.41 9.89
C ILE A 65 -9.42 -27.47 8.83
N HIS A 66 -10.63 -27.07 9.22
CA HIS A 66 -11.76 -26.90 8.31
C HIS A 66 -11.92 -25.41 8.01
N ALA A 67 -11.89 -25.05 6.73
CA ALA A 67 -11.94 -23.68 6.27
C ALA A 67 -12.90 -23.55 5.08
N GLU A 68 -13.88 -22.68 5.18
CA GLU A 68 -14.71 -22.23 4.06
C GLU A 68 -14.04 -21.06 3.34
N LYS A 69 -13.31 -20.21 4.09
CA LYS A 69 -12.56 -19.08 3.54
C LYS A 69 -11.13 -19.06 4.08
N ILE A 70 -10.17 -18.75 3.21
CA ILE A 70 -8.77 -18.51 3.59
C ILE A 70 -8.40 -17.10 3.13
N GLU A 71 -7.81 -16.30 4.01
CA GLU A 71 -7.15 -15.05 3.65
C GLU A 71 -5.66 -15.17 3.91
N THR A 72 -4.82 -14.74 2.96
CA THR A 72 -3.36 -14.85 3.06
C THR A 72 -2.69 -13.48 3.01
N PHE A 73 -1.64 -13.32 3.80
CA PHE A 73 -0.82 -12.11 3.84
C PHE A 73 0.64 -12.52 3.87
N VAL A 74 1.48 -11.83 3.10
CA VAL A 74 2.92 -12.11 3.02
C VAL A 74 3.69 -11.05 3.77
N ASN A 75 4.44 -11.47 4.79
CA ASN A 75 5.45 -10.63 5.43
C ASN A 75 6.83 -11.01 4.89
N LEU A 76 7.38 -10.13 4.03
CA LEU A 76 8.69 -10.35 3.42
C LEU A 76 9.86 -10.15 4.40
N GLU A 77 9.70 -9.29 5.42
CA GLU A 77 10.74 -9.08 6.44
C GLU A 77 10.92 -10.32 7.30
N GLU A 78 9.82 -10.92 7.73
CA GLU A 78 9.80 -12.14 8.53
C GLU A 78 9.93 -13.42 7.70
N LYS A 79 9.88 -13.31 6.37
CA LYS A 79 9.87 -14.43 5.43
C LYS A 79 8.75 -15.44 5.73
N ARG A 80 7.54 -14.94 6.02
CA ARG A 80 6.37 -15.77 6.40
C ARG A 80 5.12 -15.41 5.59
N ILE A 81 4.37 -16.44 5.24
CA ILE A 81 2.98 -16.36 4.78
C ILE A 81 2.12 -16.56 6.00
N TYR A 82 1.34 -15.56 6.35
CA TYR A 82 0.30 -15.64 7.36
C TYR A 82 -1.03 -15.96 6.71
N PHE A 83 -1.86 -16.75 7.37
CA PHE A 83 -3.22 -16.96 6.89
C PHE A 83 -4.23 -17.14 8.02
N THR A 84 -5.47 -16.75 7.72
CA THR A 84 -6.63 -16.90 8.60
C THR A 84 -7.62 -17.87 7.98
N VAL A 85 -8.37 -18.55 8.85
CA VAL A 85 -9.47 -19.45 8.47
C VAL A 85 -10.79 -18.77 8.82
N ASP A 86 -11.72 -18.72 7.88
CA ASP A 86 -13.09 -18.16 7.99
C ASP A 86 -13.20 -16.66 8.33
N GLY A 87 -12.09 -15.92 8.38
CA GLY A 87 -12.03 -14.47 8.70
C GLY A 87 -12.47 -14.16 10.15
N PHE A 88 -12.25 -13.01 10.80
CA PHE A 88 -11.44 -11.81 10.63
C PHE A 88 -10.65 -11.68 11.96
N GLY A 89 -9.33 -11.47 11.93
CA GLY A 89 -8.53 -11.39 13.16
C GLY A 89 -7.03 -11.49 12.95
N ASN A 90 -6.31 -11.84 14.02
CA ASN A 90 -4.89 -12.20 13.94
C ASN A 90 -4.70 -13.45 13.08
N ALA A 91 -3.55 -13.60 12.45
CA ALA A 91 -3.23 -14.82 11.71
C ALA A 91 -3.33 -16.05 12.63
N ASP A 92 -4.17 -17.01 12.23
CA ASP A 92 -4.30 -18.29 12.96
C ASP A 92 -3.05 -19.15 12.76
N PHE A 93 -2.44 -19.03 11.58
CA PHE A 93 -1.35 -19.89 11.14
C PHE A 93 -0.30 -19.13 10.34
N SER A 94 0.91 -19.68 10.28
CA SER A 94 1.98 -19.16 9.43
C SER A 94 2.76 -20.29 8.75
N VAL A 95 3.31 -19.99 7.57
CA VAL A 95 4.15 -20.87 6.76
C VAL A 95 5.38 -20.10 6.30
N ASP A 96 6.56 -20.72 6.30
CA ASP A 96 7.79 -20.05 5.84
C ASP A 96 7.81 -19.84 4.31
N LEU A 97 8.32 -18.69 3.86
CA LEU A 97 8.57 -18.37 2.43
C LEU A 97 9.77 -19.10 1.83
#